data_AF-A0A356ITZ5-F1
#
_entry.id   AF-A0A356ITZ5-F1
#
_cell.length_a   1.000
_cell.length_b   1.000
_cell.length_c   1.000
_cell.angle_alpha   90.00
_cell.angle_beta   90.00
_cell.angle_gamma   90.00
#
_symmetry.space_group_name_H-M   'P 1'
#
loop_
_entity.id
_entity.type
_entity.pdbx_description
1 polymer ?
#
loop_
_entity_poly.entity_id
_entity_poly.type
_entity_poly.pdbx_seq_one_letter_code
_entity_poly.pdbx_strand_id
1 'polypeptide(L)' 'LHYVTAVRLTNHSAKAVILDPRELRGAWLAATFQHNRLLPSGADEDTTAVYLISDRPFDVAF' A
#
# COMPACT_ATOMS: atom_id res chain seq x y z
N LEU A 1 2.05 2.34 22.17
CA LEU A 1 3.05 2.58 21.10
C LEU A 1 2.44 2.00 19.83
N HIS A 2 2.42 2.75 18.73
CA HIS A 2 1.92 2.27 17.45
C HIS A 2 3.08 2.07 16.48
N TYR A 3 2.92 1.16 15.54
CA TYR A 3 3.86 0.90 14.46
C TYR A 3 3.38 1.58 13.19
N VAL A 4 4.32 2.17 12.45
CA VAL A 4 4.09 2.66 11.09
C VAL A 4 4.97 1.85 10.15
N THR A 5 4.36 1.23 9.14
CA THR A 5 5.07 0.47 8.11
C THR A 5 4.81 1.09 6.75
N ALA A 6 5.88 1.47 6.06
CA ALA A 6 5.82 1.88 4.66
C ALA A 6 6.06 0.66 3.76
N VAL A 7 5.10 0.34 2.91
CA VAL A 7 5.20 -0.75 1.93
C VAL A 7 5.22 -0.14 0.53
N ARG A 8 6.24 -0.47 -0.25
CA ARG A 8 6.31 -0.10 -1.66
C ARG A 8 5.45 -1.05 -2.48
N LEU A 9 4.55 -0.49 -3.29
CA LEU A 9 3.75 -1.21 -4.26
C LEU A 9 4.17 -0.77 -5.67
N THR A 10 4.44 -1.73 -6.54
CA THR A 10 4.80 -1.49 -7.95
C THR A 10 3.85 -2.29 -8.85
N ASN A 11 3.24 -1.63 -9.81
CA ASN A 11 2.37 -2.27 -10.79
C ASN A 11 3.19 -2.91 -11.90
N HIS A 12 3.21 -4.24 -11.92
CA HIS A 12 3.87 -5.02 -12.97
C HIS A 12 2.96 -5.36 -14.16
N SER A 13 1.72 -4.88 -14.16
CA SER A 13 0.76 -5.14 -15.25
C SER A 13 0.80 -4.06 -16.33
N ALA A 14 0.30 -4.40 -17.52
CA ALA A 14 0.16 -3.45 -18.64
C ALA A 14 -1.06 -2.50 -18.51
N LYS A 15 -1.82 -2.57 -17.42
CA LYS A 15 -3.03 -1.76 -17.19
C LYS A 15 -2.84 -0.90 -15.95
N ALA A 16 -3.47 0.27 -15.93
CA ALA A 16 -3.53 1.06 -14.71
C ALA A 16 -4.37 0.34 -13.64
N VAL A 17 -3.99 0.48 -12.38
CA VAL A 17 -4.66 -0.10 -11.22
C VAL A 17 -5.05 1.02 -10.26
N ILE A 18 -6.29 0.99 -9.77
CA ILE A 18 -6.75 1.86 -8.68
C ILE A 18 -6.73 1.02 -7.41
N LEU A 19 -5.95 1.45 -6.42
CA LEU A 19 -5.81 0.83 -5.12
C LEU A 19 -6.95 1.30 -4.22
N ASP A 20 -7.71 0.33 -3.70
CA ASP A 20 -8.72 0.59 -2.68
C ASP A 20 -8.16 0.22 -1.30
N PRO A 21 -8.14 1.14 -0.32
CA PRO A 21 -7.60 0.84 1.00
C PRO A 21 -8.40 -0.26 1.73
N ARG A 22 -9.63 -0.54 1.31
CA ARG A 22 -10.48 -1.61 1.86
C ARG A 22 -10.06 -3.01 1.41
N GLU A 23 -9.25 -3.10 0.35
CA GLU A 23 -8.70 -4.37 -0.13
C GLU A 23 -7.38 -4.75 0.59
N LEU A 24 -6.84 -3.86 1.43
CA LEU A 24 -5.66 -4.13 2.24
C LEU A 24 -5.99 -5.15 3.33
N ARG A 25 -5.38 -6.33 3.23
CA ARG A 25 -5.49 -7.39 4.24
C ARG A 25 -4.62 -7.08 5.45
N GLY A 26 -5.10 -7.41 6.65
CA GLY A 26 -4.40 -7.24 7.92
C GLY A 26 -5.22 -6.45 8.95
N ALA A 27 -4.72 -6.40 10.18
CA ALA A 27 -5.35 -5.66 11.28
C ALA A 27 -4.82 -4.22 11.36
N TRP A 28 -5.17 -3.41 10.37
CA TRP A 28 -4.74 -2.01 10.29
C TRP A 28 -5.67 -1.08 11.06
N LEU A 29 -5.10 -0.21 11.90
CA LEU A 29 -5.81 0.90 12.54
C LEU A 29 -6.14 2.00 11.54
N ALA A 30 -5.22 2.25 10.62
CA ALA A 30 -5.37 3.19 9.53
C ALA A 30 -4.42 2.82 8.39
N ALA A 31 -4.77 3.22 7.17
CA ALA A 31 -3.93 3.09 5.99
C ALA A 31 -4.11 4.29 5.06
N THR A 32 -3.04 4.74 4.42
CA THR A 32 -3.12 5.76 3.37
C THR A 32 -2.11 5.49 2.26
N PHE A 33 -2.51 5.75 1.02
CA PHE A 33 -1.62 5.71 -0.14
C PHE A 33 -1.06 7.10 -0.42
N GLN A 34 0.20 7.18 -0.84
CA GLN A 34 0.76 8.44 -1.36
C GLN A 34 0.00 8.90 -2.61
N HIS A 35 -0.33 7.96 -3.49
CA HIS A 35 -1.34 8.10 -4.55
C HIS A 35 -2.00 6.74 -4.78
N ASN A 36 -3.30 6.73 -5.05
CA ASN A 36 -4.06 5.48 -5.17
C ASN A 36 -4.15 4.94 -6.61
N ARG A 37 -3.60 5.66 -7.59
CA ARG A 37 -3.56 5.21 -8.99
C ARG A 37 -2.14 4.84 -9.34
N LEU A 38 -1.94 3.59 -9.76
CA LEU A 38 -0.72 3.12 -10.37
C LEU A 38 -0.92 3.04 -11.88
N LEU A 39 -0.04 3.70 -12.63
CA LEU A 39 -0.01 3.59 -14.09
C LEU A 39 0.54 2.22 -14.54
N PRO A 40 0.44 1.86 -15.83
CA PRO A 40 1.04 0.62 -16.34
C PRO A 40 2.53 0.53 -16.03
N SER A 41 3.03 -0.71 -15.97
CA SER A 41 4.45 -1.00 -15.67
C SER A 41 5.41 -0.22 -16.57
N GLY A 42 6.42 0.39 -15.96
CA GLY A 42 7.44 1.20 -16.62
C GLY A 42 7.07 2.67 -16.78
N ALA A 43 5.87 3.11 -16.38
CA ALA A 43 5.51 4.51 -16.30
C ALA A 43 6.04 5.16 -15.00
N ASP A 44 6.24 6.48 -15.03
CA ASP A 44 6.79 7.23 -13.88
C ASP A 44 5.96 7.08 -12.59
N GLU A 45 4.64 6.84 -12.71
CA GLU A 45 3.71 6.65 -11.60
C GLU A 45 3.22 5.19 -11.49
N ASP A 46 4.04 4.21 -11.89
CA ASP A 46 3.72 2.78 -11.71
C ASP A 46 3.94 2.28 -10.27
N THR A 47 4.55 3.11 -9.43
CA THR A 47 4.97 2.76 -8.07
C THR A 47 4.45 3.76 -7.05
N THR A 48 3.98 3.29 -5.90
CA THR A 48 3.57 4.11 -4.76
C THR A 48 4.02 3.52 -3.43
N ALA A 49 3.85 4.28 -2.34
CA ALA A 49 3.94 3.78 -0.98
C ALA A 49 2.55 3.75 -0.32
N VAL A 50 2.28 2.68 0.41
CA VAL A 50 1.18 2.64 1.40
C VAL A 50 1.77 2.67 2.80
N TYR A 51 1.19 3.51 3.66
CA TYR A 51 1.55 3.62 5.06
C TYR A 51 0.49 2.92 5.89
N LEU A 52 0.89 1.92 6.67
CA LEU A 52 0.03 1.08 7.48
C LEU A 52 0.29 1.37 8.96
N ILE A 53 -0.76 1.60 9.74
CA ILE A 53 -0.68 1.82 11.19
C ILE A 53 -1.26 0.60 11.91
N SER A 54 -0.55 0.10 12.92
CA SER A 54 -0.99 -1.05 13.72
C SER A 54 -0.50 -1.00 15.17
N ASP A 55 -1.13 -1.77 16.05
CA ASP A 55 -0.73 -1.94 17.46
C ASP A 55 0.34 -3.01 17.67
N ARG A 56 0.68 -3.76 16.61
CA ARG A 56 1.63 -4.87 16.65
C ARG A 56 2.68 -4.72 15.56
N PRO A 57 3.87 -5.31 15.71
CA PRO A 57 4.85 -5.39 14.64
C PRO A 57 4.26 -5.95 13.33
N PHE A 58 4.80 -5.52 12.19
CA PHE A 58 4.25 -5.84 10.86
C PHE A 58 4.17 -7.34 10.57
N ASP A 59 5.16 -8.11 11.03
CA ASP A 59 5.25 -9.57 10.85
C ASP A 59 4.15 -10.38 11.55
N VAL A 60 3.41 -9.75 12.48
CA VAL A 60 2.28 -10.37 13.19
C VAL A 60 0.94 -9.65 12.93
N ALA A 61 0.93 -8.61 12.09
CA ALA A 61 -0.25 -7.82 11.78
C ALA A 61 -0.96 -8.26 10.47
N PHE A 62 -0.33 -9.17 9.71
CA PHE A 62 -0.84 -9.77 8.46
C PHE A 62 -1.66 -11.04 8.71
#